data_AF-A0A6M2BPF8-F1
#
_entry.id   AF-A0A6M2BPF8-F1
#
_cell.length_a   1.000
_cell.length_b   1.000
_cell.length_c   1.000
_cell.angle_alpha   90.00
_cell.angle_beta   90.00
_cell.angle_gamma   90.00
#
_symmetry.space_group_name_H-M   'P 1'
#
loop_
_entity.id
_entity.type
_entity.pdbx_description
1 polymer ?
#
loop_
_entity_poly.entity_id
_entity_poly.type
_entity_poly.pdbx_seq_one_letter_code
_entity_poly.pdbx_strand_id
1 'polypeptide(L)'
;MPRLESEFLCAMHATLQAPPEVIGPTPEGIRVNFYVTGGTLDGPRLKGRLRAVGADFFTLRRDGVGELDVRTTIETDDGALIYVQYHGVGDLGEQGYERFLAGELPPRVALQTGPRFSSAHPDYQWLHRLYCVGRGEVDMQTFEVRYDIHALR
;
A
#
# COMPACT_ATOMS: atom_id res chain seq x y z
N MET A 1 -7.60 24.86 17.76
CA MET A 1 -6.75 23.70 17.42
C MET A 1 -6.27 23.88 15.99
N PRO A 2 -4.99 23.62 15.66
CA PRO A 2 -4.51 23.69 14.28
C PRO A 2 -5.25 22.65 13.41
N ARG A 3 -5.58 23.03 12.18
CA ARG A 3 -6.16 22.13 11.17
C ARG A 3 -5.03 21.32 10.55
N LEU A 4 -5.27 20.04 10.28
CA LEU A 4 -4.32 19.20 9.55
C LEU A 4 -4.36 19.60 8.07
N GLU A 5 -3.21 20.03 7.56
CA GLU A 5 -3.01 20.39 6.16
C GLU A 5 -2.13 19.36 5.47
N SER A 6 -2.30 19.21 4.16
CA SER A 6 -1.50 18.25 3.38
C SER A 6 -1.33 18.71 1.94
N GLU A 7 -0.26 18.23 1.31
CA GLU A 7 0.08 18.47 -0.08
C GLU A 7 0.09 17.13 -0.84
N PHE A 8 -0.54 17.09 -2.01
CA PHE A 8 -0.52 15.92 -2.88
C PHE A 8 0.90 15.65 -3.39
N LEU A 9 1.36 14.41 -3.21
CA LEU A 9 2.69 13.97 -3.62
C LEU A 9 2.63 13.21 -4.96
N CYS A 10 1.80 12.17 -5.02
CA CYS A 10 1.60 11.35 -6.20
C CYS A 10 0.37 10.43 -6.06
N ALA A 11 -0.18 10.03 -7.20
CA ALA A 11 -1.06 8.88 -7.32
C ALA A 11 -0.19 7.64 -7.57
N MET A 12 -0.46 6.55 -6.86
CA MET A 12 0.19 5.26 -7.04
C MET A 12 -0.85 4.24 -7.52
N HIS A 13 -0.54 3.52 -8.59
CA HIS A 13 -1.26 2.34 -9.02
C HIS A 13 -0.32 1.15 -8.92
N ALA A 14 -0.73 0.11 -8.19
CA ALA A 14 0.04 -1.13 -8.04
C ALA A 14 -0.76 -2.30 -8.59
N THR A 15 -0.05 -3.23 -9.21
CA THR A 15 -0.58 -4.53 -9.62
C THR A 15 0.02 -5.60 -8.71
N LEU A 16 -0.85 -6.51 -8.25
CA LEU A 16 -0.46 -7.61 -7.37
C LEU A 16 -0.60 -8.95 -8.12
N GLN A 17 0.14 -9.96 -7.67
CA GLN A 17 0.00 -11.32 -8.15
C GLN A 17 -1.38 -11.88 -7.79
N ALA A 18 -2.02 -12.56 -8.75
CA ALA A 18 -3.27 -13.28 -8.56
C ALA A 18 -3.10 -14.77 -8.95
N PRO A 19 -3.55 -15.74 -8.13
CA PRO A 19 -4.05 -15.55 -6.76
C PRO A 19 -2.94 -15.13 -5.79
N PRO A 20 -3.29 -14.52 -4.63
CA PRO A 20 -2.32 -14.21 -3.59
C PRO A 20 -1.84 -15.49 -2.91
N GLU A 21 -0.72 -15.39 -2.19
CA GLU A 21 -0.24 -16.49 -1.35
C GLU A 21 -0.97 -16.46 -0.01
N VAL A 22 -1.93 -17.36 0.15
CA VAL A 22 -2.66 -17.53 1.41
C VAL A 22 -1.90 -18.51 2.29
N ILE A 23 -1.27 -17.99 3.35
CA ILE A 23 -0.66 -18.82 4.41
C ILE A 23 -1.77 -19.40 5.29
N GLY A 24 -2.83 -18.64 5.53
CA GLY A 24 -4.02 -19.08 6.28
C GLY A 24 -4.00 -18.62 7.74
N PRO A 25 -4.86 -19.22 8.59
CA PRO A 25 -4.97 -18.84 9.99
C PRO A 25 -3.68 -19.05 10.80
N THR A 26 -3.26 -18.03 11.53
CA THR A 26 -2.17 -18.00 12.52
C THR A 26 -2.69 -17.41 13.85
N PRO A 27 -1.89 -17.39 14.94
CA PRO A 27 -2.34 -16.79 16.20
C PRO A 27 -2.74 -15.31 16.08
N GLU A 28 -2.13 -14.56 15.16
CA GLU A 28 -2.37 -13.12 14.98
C GLU A 28 -3.58 -12.82 14.07
N GLY A 29 -4.02 -13.77 13.23
CA GLY A 29 -5.06 -13.57 12.23
C GLY A 29 -4.88 -14.48 11.03
N ILE A 30 -5.51 -14.18 9.90
CA ILE A 30 -5.21 -14.86 8.63
C ILE A 30 -4.06 -14.14 7.95
N ARG A 31 -2.98 -14.86 7.65
CA ARG A 31 -1.80 -14.32 6.97
C ARG A 31 -1.92 -14.53 5.46
N VAL A 32 -1.69 -13.46 4.70
CA VAL A 32 -1.71 -13.46 3.23
C VAL A 32 -0.55 -12.60 2.73
N ASN A 33 0.21 -13.10 1.76
CA ASN A 33 1.22 -12.31 1.08
C ASN A 33 0.71 -11.88 -0.29
N PHE A 34 0.67 -10.58 -0.53
CA PHE A 34 0.35 -10.00 -1.84
C PHE A 34 1.62 -9.49 -2.51
N TYR A 35 2.13 -10.26 -3.48
CA TYR A 35 3.35 -9.92 -4.19
C TYR A 35 3.12 -8.80 -5.22
N VAL A 36 3.98 -7.77 -5.19
CA VAL A 36 3.91 -6.66 -6.14
C VAL A 36 4.53 -7.08 -7.48
N THR A 37 3.75 -6.99 -8.55
CA THR A 37 4.18 -7.35 -9.91
C THR A 37 4.51 -6.13 -10.77
N GLY A 38 4.14 -4.93 -10.32
CA GLY A 38 4.46 -3.68 -10.98
C GLY A 38 3.51 -2.57 -10.59
N GLY A 39 3.53 -1.49 -11.37
CA GLY A 39 2.68 -0.34 -11.15
C GLY A 39 3.30 0.97 -11.61
N THR A 40 2.58 2.06 -11.40
CA THR A 40 2.96 3.41 -11.79
C THR A 40 2.85 4.37 -10.62
N LEU A 41 3.67 5.43 -10.67
CA LEU A 41 3.55 6.60 -9.82
C LEU A 41 3.47 7.83 -10.72
N ASP A 42 2.47 8.67 -10.45
CA ASP A 42 2.27 9.92 -11.17
C ASP A 42 2.06 11.07 -10.19
N GLY A 43 3.01 12.00 -10.14
CA GLY A 43 2.98 13.15 -9.26
C GLY A 43 3.91 14.25 -9.75
N PRO A 44 3.73 15.51 -9.29
CA PRO A 44 4.48 16.66 -9.83
C PRO A 44 6.00 16.55 -9.68
N ARG A 45 6.45 15.87 -8.62
CA ARG A 45 7.88 15.71 -8.27
C ARG A 45 8.27 14.25 -8.00
N LEU A 46 7.35 13.32 -8.22
CA LEU A 46 7.57 11.89 -7.99
C LEU A 46 6.80 11.11 -9.05
N LYS A 47 7.53 10.71 -10.10
CA LYS A 47 6.97 10.00 -11.25
C LYS A 47 7.86 8.83 -11.63
N GLY A 48 7.26 7.70 -11.95
CA GLY A 48 7.97 6.48 -12.28
C GLY A 48 7.10 5.24 -12.24
N ARG A 49 7.74 4.12 -11.91
CA ARG A 49 7.12 2.80 -11.84
C ARG A 49 7.47 2.06 -10.57
N LEU A 50 6.56 1.22 -10.10
CA LEU A 50 6.89 0.19 -9.13
C LEU A 50 7.66 -0.93 -9.83
N ARG A 51 8.76 -1.36 -9.24
CA ARG A 51 9.46 -2.56 -9.68
C ARG A 51 8.66 -3.80 -9.27
N ALA A 52 8.78 -4.88 -10.04
CA ALA A 52 8.19 -6.18 -9.75
C ALA A 52 8.93 -6.89 -8.58
N VAL A 53 8.98 -6.24 -7.43
CA VAL A 53 9.65 -6.69 -6.21
C VAL A 53 8.87 -6.23 -4.99
N GLY A 54 8.99 -7.02 -3.92
CA GLY A 54 8.33 -6.71 -2.66
C GLY A 54 6.92 -7.26 -2.57
N ALA A 55 6.28 -7.00 -1.44
CA ALA A 55 4.99 -7.54 -1.10
C ALA A 55 4.32 -6.72 -0.01
N ASP A 56 3.02 -6.93 0.15
CA ASP A 56 2.29 -6.71 1.39
C ASP A 56 2.24 -8.02 2.19
N PHE A 57 2.79 -8.00 3.41
CA PHE A 57 2.76 -9.12 4.36
C PHE A 57 1.53 -8.99 5.27
N PHE A 58 0.37 -9.02 4.63
CA PHE A 58 -0.93 -8.66 5.17
C PHE A 58 -1.42 -9.64 6.26
N THR A 59 -2.08 -9.09 7.28
CA THR A 59 -2.76 -9.86 8.32
C THR A 59 -4.21 -9.43 8.45
N LEU A 60 -5.16 -10.35 8.26
CA LEU A 60 -6.57 -10.11 8.56
C LEU A 60 -6.86 -10.52 10.00
N ARG A 61 -7.18 -9.53 10.82
CA ARG A 61 -7.59 -9.76 12.22
C ARG A 61 -8.97 -10.35 12.30
N ARG A 62 -9.28 -10.93 13.46
CA ARG A 62 -10.59 -11.53 13.76
C ARG A 62 -11.74 -10.53 13.79
N ASP A 63 -11.46 -9.24 14.02
CA ASP A 63 -12.47 -8.18 13.93
C ASP A 63 -12.66 -7.64 12.51
N GLY A 64 -12.06 -8.28 11.51
CA GLY A 64 -12.22 -7.92 10.10
C GLY A 64 -11.34 -6.77 9.63
N VAL A 65 -10.49 -6.22 10.50
CA VAL A 65 -9.49 -5.22 10.10
C VAL A 65 -8.29 -5.92 9.50
N GLY A 66 -7.99 -5.58 8.26
CA GLY A 66 -6.75 -5.93 7.58
C GLY A 66 -5.62 -4.98 7.95
N GLU A 67 -4.48 -5.53 8.35
CA GLU A 67 -3.25 -4.80 8.65
C GLU A 67 -2.24 -5.00 7.52
N LEU A 68 -1.81 -3.89 6.92
CA LEU A 68 -0.84 -3.88 5.84
C LEU A 68 0.58 -3.75 6.41
N ASP A 69 1.52 -4.48 5.81
CA ASP A 69 2.97 -4.36 6.07
C ASP A 69 3.72 -4.50 4.74
N VAL A 70 3.92 -3.36 4.08
CA VAL A 70 4.36 -3.32 2.69
C VAL A 70 5.81 -2.88 2.60
N ARG A 71 6.57 -3.57 1.76
CA ARG A 71 7.92 -3.17 1.34
C ARG A 71 8.04 -3.35 -0.17
N THR A 72 8.48 -2.33 -0.89
CA THR A 72 8.70 -2.38 -2.36
C THR A 72 9.73 -1.34 -2.80
N THR A 73 9.93 -1.17 -4.10
CA THR A 73 10.87 -0.21 -4.68
C THR A 73 10.26 0.49 -5.89
N ILE A 74 10.31 1.82 -5.86
CA ILE A 74 10.01 2.67 -7.00
C ILE A 74 11.30 2.88 -7.79
N GLU A 75 11.17 2.89 -9.11
CA GLU A 75 12.18 3.41 -10.04
C GLU A 75 11.58 4.61 -10.76
N THR A 76 12.18 5.77 -10.58
CA THR A 76 11.71 7.03 -11.19
C THR A 76 12.15 7.14 -12.64
N ASP A 77 11.51 8.04 -13.41
CA ASP A 77 11.81 8.22 -14.83
C ASP A 77 13.25 8.71 -15.09
N ASP A 78 13.87 9.37 -14.11
CA ASP A 78 15.27 9.79 -14.10
C ASP A 78 16.25 8.75 -13.51
N GLY A 79 15.76 7.54 -13.19
CA GLY A 79 16.57 6.40 -12.81
C GLY A 79 16.90 6.28 -11.32
N ALA A 80 16.32 7.11 -10.45
CA ALA A 80 16.49 6.96 -9.01
C ALA A 80 15.72 5.74 -8.48
N LEU A 81 16.35 5.01 -7.56
CA LEU A 81 15.67 3.98 -6.77
C LEU A 81 15.20 4.58 -5.44
N ILE A 82 13.93 4.34 -5.11
CA ILE A 82 13.33 4.78 -3.86
C ILE A 82 12.72 3.55 -3.19
N TYR A 83 13.29 3.16 -2.06
CA TYR A 83 12.71 2.16 -1.18
C TYR A 83 11.46 2.73 -0.51
N VAL A 84 10.39 1.95 -0.52
CA VAL A 84 9.13 2.30 0.13
C VAL A 84 8.82 1.24 1.17
N GLN A 85 8.48 1.70 2.37
CA GLN A 85 7.85 0.87 3.38
C GLN A 85 6.64 1.57 3.95
N TYR A 86 5.58 0.83 4.22
CA TYR A 86 4.39 1.40 4.83
C TYR A 86 3.58 0.37 5.60
N HIS A 87 2.94 0.87 6.64
CA HIS A 87 1.84 0.19 7.30
C HIS A 87 0.54 0.88 6.93
N GLY A 88 -0.56 0.17 7.13
CA GLY A 88 -1.89 0.70 6.93
C GLY A 88 -2.97 -0.23 7.43
N VAL A 89 -4.20 0.21 7.24
CA VAL A 89 -5.38 -0.57 7.55
C VAL A 89 -6.33 -0.60 6.37
N GLY A 90 -7.03 -1.72 6.22
CA GLY A 90 -8.21 -1.84 5.37
C GLY A 90 -9.33 -2.49 6.17
N ASP A 91 -10.52 -1.91 6.14
CA ASP A 91 -11.67 -2.45 6.87
C ASP A 91 -12.48 -3.38 5.95
N LEU A 92 -12.46 -4.67 6.23
CA LEU A 92 -13.25 -5.66 5.50
C LEU A 92 -14.63 -5.87 6.15
N GLY A 93 -14.97 -5.11 7.19
CA GLY A 93 -16.18 -5.19 8.02
C GLY A 93 -16.06 -6.23 9.14
N GLU A 94 -16.89 -6.13 10.18
CA GLU A 94 -16.78 -6.96 11.41
C GLU A 94 -16.73 -8.49 11.17
N GLN A 95 -17.35 -8.98 10.09
CA GLN A 95 -17.33 -10.40 9.70
C GLN A 95 -16.32 -10.70 8.56
N GLY A 96 -15.37 -9.79 8.34
CA GLY A 96 -14.40 -9.88 7.25
C GLY A 96 -13.54 -11.13 7.35
N TYR A 97 -13.20 -11.55 8.57
CA TYR A 97 -12.44 -12.76 8.84
C TYR A 97 -13.20 -14.02 8.39
N GLU A 98 -14.45 -14.17 8.81
CA GLU A 98 -15.29 -15.31 8.46
C GLU A 98 -15.61 -15.33 6.97
N ARG A 99 -15.91 -14.17 6.38
CA ARG A 99 -16.14 -14.04 4.94
C ARG A 99 -14.90 -14.37 4.12
N PHE A 100 -13.70 -14.01 4.58
CA PHE A 100 -12.46 -14.42 3.91
C PHE A 100 -12.37 -15.94 3.83
N LEU A 101 -12.61 -16.64 4.94
CA LEU A 101 -12.58 -18.11 4.97
C LEU A 101 -13.65 -18.75 4.08
N ALA A 102 -14.77 -18.07 3.89
CA ALA A 102 -15.83 -18.50 2.98
C ALA A 102 -15.57 -18.12 1.50
N GLY A 103 -14.53 -17.34 1.20
CA GLY A 103 -14.27 -16.82 -0.14
C GLY A 103 -15.19 -15.67 -0.57
N GLU A 104 -15.86 -15.00 0.38
CA GLU A 104 -16.90 -13.99 0.18
C GLU A 104 -16.37 -12.57 0.44
N LEU A 105 -15.27 -12.20 -0.20
CA LEU A 105 -14.65 -10.89 0.02
C LEU A 105 -15.42 -9.76 -0.66
N PRO A 106 -15.48 -8.56 -0.05
CA PRO A 106 -16.03 -7.40 -0.73
C PRO A 106 -15.23 -7.13 -2.01
N PRO A 107 -15.87 -6.65 -3.09
CA PRO A 107 -15.17 -6.41 -4.36
C PRO A 107 -14.10 -5.33 -4.24
N ARG A 108 -14.26 -4.41 -3.28
CA ARG A 108 -13.31 -3.34 -2.99
C ARG A 108 -13.15 -3.13 -1.50
N VAL A 109 -11.93 -2.78 -1.09
CA VAL A 109 -11.61 -2.43 0.30
C VAL A 109 -10.90 -1.08 0.31
N ALA A 110 -11.43 -0.13 1.08
CA ALA A 110 -10.79 1.16 1.29
C ALA A 110 -9.57 1.00 2.21
N LEU A 111 -8.48 1.70 1.87
CA LEU A 111 -7.19 1.58 2.54
C LEU A 111 -6.70 2.95 3.03
N GLN A 112 -6.11 2.97 4.23
CA GLN A 112 -5.40 4.12 4.78
C GLN A 112 -3.99 3.70 5.18
N THR A 113 -2.98 4.40 4.67
CA THR A 113 -1.57 4.01 4.83
C THR A 113 -0.71 5.18 5.29
N GLY A 114 0.47 4.87 5.84
CA GLY A 114 1.48 5.86 6.22
C GLY A 114 2.81 5.58 5.52
N PRO A 115 2.97 5.94 4.24
CA PRO A 115 4.16 5.61 3.49
C PRO A 115 5.40 6.38 3.89
N ARG A 116 6.54 5.69 3.91
CA ARG A 116 7.86 6.29 4.06
C ARG A 116 8.76 5.91 2.90
N PHE A 117 9.55 6.89 2.50
CA PHE A 117 10.42 6.82 1.34
C PHE A 117 11.88 6.94 1.78
N SER A 118 12.77 6.19 1.14
CA SER A 118 14.21 6.26 1.36
C SER A 118 14.95 6.11 0.05
N SER A 119 15.95 6.96 -0.19
CA SER A 119 16.72 6.97 -1.44
C SER A 119 18.09 7.56 -1.19
N ALA A 120 19.09 7.08 -1.92
CA ALA A 120 20.43 7.67 -1.95
C ALA A 120 20.56 8.78 -3.01
N HIS A 121 19.56 8.95 -3.89
CA HIS A 121 19.64 9.91 -4.98
C HIS A 121 19.54 11.35 -4.44
N PRO A 122 20.45 12.28 -4.83
CA PRO A 122 20.45 13.66 -4.32
C PRO A 122 19.11 14.39 -4.52
N ASP A 123 18.47 14.23 -5.67
CA ASP A 123 17.23 14.93 -6.00
C ASP A 123 16.00 14.45 -5.22
N TYR A 124 16.11 13.32 -4.51
CA TYR A 124 15.03 12.71 -3.73
C TYR A 124 15.27 12.72 -2.21
N GLN A 125 16.35 13.35 -1.74
CA GLN A 125 16.65 13.47 -0.29
C GLN A 125 15.57 14.23 0.50
N TRP A 126 14.82 15.12 -0.18
CA TRP A 126 13.73 15.88 0.43
C TRP A 126 12.60 14.98 0.95
N LEU A 127 12.41 13.78 0.39
CA LEU A 127 11.38 12.83 0.82
C LEU A 127 11.57 12.37 2.28
N HIS A 128 12.81 12.35 2.78
CA HIS A 128 13.10 11.90 4.15
C HIS A 128 12.61 12.89 5.20
N ARG A 129 12.22 14.09 4.78
CA ARG A 129 11.74 15.17 5.65
C ARG A 129 10.22 15.22 5.74
N LEU A 130 9.52 14.28 5.12
CA LEU A 130 8.06 14.26 5.03
C LEU A 130 7.47 13.20 5.96
N TYR A 131 6.30 13.51 6.50
CA TYR A 131 5.38 12.51 7.01
C TYR A 131 4.24 12.37 6.01
N CYS A 132 4.05 11.18 5.47
CA CYS A 132 3.05 10.96 4.42
C CYS A 132 1.88 10.13 4.91
N VAL A 133 0.73 10.36 4.29
CA VAL A 133 -0.49 9.58 4.43
C VAL A 133 -0.97 9.18 3.05
N GLY A 134 -1.44 7.96 2.90
CA GLY A 134 -2.05 7.44 1.69
C GLY A 134 -3.51 7.13 1.95
N ARG A 135 -4.38 7.47 0.99
CA ARG A 135 -5.77 7.03 0.96
C ARG A 135 -6.01 6.31 -0.35
N GLY A 136 -6.60 5.14 -0.30
CA GLY A 136 -6.72 4.31 -1.48
C GLY A 136 -7.82 3.26 -1.39
N GLU A 137 -7.80 2.38 -2.37
CA GLU A 137 -8.62 1.17 -2.40
C GLU A 137 -7.87 0.05 -3.13
N VAL A 138 -8.17 -1.19 -2.78
CA VAL A 138 -7.84 -2.37 -3.58
C VAL A 138 -9.11 -2.90 -4.24
N ASP A 139 -8.99 -3.28 -5.52
CA ASP A 139 -9.98 -4.06 -6.24
C ASP A 139 -9.62 -5.55 -6.11
N MET A 140 -10.47 -6.30 -5.42
CA MET A 140 -10.23 -7.71 -5.10
C MET A 140 -10.48 -8.65 -6.28
N GLN A 141 -11.05 -8.14 -7.38
CA GLN A 141 -11.26 -8.92 -8.61
C GLN A 141 -10.05 -8.81 -9.54
N THR A 142 -9.48 -7.61 -9.67
CA THR A 142 -8.34 -7.36 -10.57
C THR A 142 -6.99 -7.41 -9.86
N PHE A 143 -6.97 -7.43 -8.53
CA PHE A 143 -5.75 -7.35 -7.71
C PHE A 143 -4.93 -6.08 -8.01
N GLU A 144 -5.65 -4.99 -8.29
CA GLU A 144 -5.09 -3.66 -8.47
C GLU A 144 -5.33 -2.79 -7.23
N VAL A 145 -4.32 -2.03 -6.83
CA VAL A 145 -4.40 -1.09 -5.71
C VAL A 145 -4.14 0.32 -6.20
N ARG A 146 -4.96 1.28 -5.75
CA ARG A 146 -4.78 2.71 -6.06
C ARG A 146 -4.66 3.50 -4.77
N TYR A 147 -3.73 4.45 -4.72
CA TYR A 147 -3.58 5.39 -3.62
C TYR A 147 -3.35 6.81 -4.14
N ASP A 148 -3.96 7.79 -3.47
CA ASP A 148 -3.46 9.15 -3.45
C ASP A 148 -2.58 9.32 -2.21
N ILE A 149 -1.32 9.70 -2.42
CA ILE A 149 -0.33 9.91 -1.36
C ILE A 149 -0.13 11.40 -1.16
N HIS A 150 -0.19 11.82 0.10
CA HIS A 150 -0.03 13.21 0.52
C HIS A 150 1.06 13.33 1.59
N ALA A 151 1.75 14.46 1.64
CA ALA A 151 2.63 14.84 2.74
C ALA A 151 1.92 15.83 3.67
N LEU A 152 2.03 15.64 4.98
CA LEU A 152 1.49 16.57 5.98
C LEU A 152 2.28 17.89 6.02
N ARG A 153 1.59 18.99 6.35
CA ARG A 153 2.14 20.35 6.43
C ARG A 153 1.83 21.01 7.77
#